data_AF-A0A3C2DU82-F1
#
_entry.id   AF-A0A3C2DU82-F1
#
_cell.length_a   1.000
_cell.length_b   1.000
_cell.length_c   1.000
_cell.angle_alpha   90.00
_cell.angle_beta   90.00
_cell.angle_gamma   90.00
#
_symmetry.space_group_name_H-M   'P 1'
#
loop_
_entity.id
_entity.type
_entity.pdbx_description
1 polymer ?
#
loop_
_entity_poly.entity_id
_entity_poly.type
_entity_poly.pdbx_seq_one_letter_code
_entity_poly.pdbx_strand_id
1 'polypeptide(L)'
;MVKGYLIYVLMGWLIKNKDYTKKARILIYMSGVFGAAVMFFGTYIVSEKAGKLDDIFMDYPSIACIPMAAAVFTAAKYIKWERLFTVISKKFIRTLSSLSLGIYVTHMLVLYAFCKVAVFAEHPVYYSVFMPFIAYIICAVLSFVVKKIPILKYIMP
;
A
#
# COMPACT_ATOMS: atom_id res chain seq x y z
N MET A 1 15.57 -1.85 16.37
CA MET A 1 14.25 -1.68 15.71
C MET A 1 14.25 -2.38 14.34
N VAL A 2 14.34 -3.72 14.32
CA VAL A 2 14.36 -4.57 13.09
C VAL A 2 13.39 -5.76 13.21
N LYS A 3 12.88 -6.04 14.41
CA LYS A 3 12.25 -7.32 14.77
C LYS A 3 10.87 -7.55 14.13
N GLY A 4 10.16 -6.51 13.69
CA GLY A 4 8.81 -6.61 13.12
C GLY A 4 8.75 -6.85 11.60
N TYR A 5 9.78 -6.49 10.84
CA TYR A 5 9.72 -6.52 9.37
C TYR A 5 10.15 -7.86 8.75
N LEU A 6 11.00 -8.62 9.46
CA LEU A 6 11.49 -9.92 8.99
C LEU A 6 10.36 -10.92 8.73
N ILE A 7 9.24 -10.78 9.46
CA ILE A 7 8.06 -11.64 9.30
C ILE A 7 7.52 -11.60 7.86
N TYR A 8 7.59 -10.44 7.19
CA TYR A 8 7.11 -10.28 5.83
C TYR A 8 7.99 -11.02 4.81
N VAL A 9 9.31 -11.01 5.02
CA VAL A 9 10.26 -11.73 4.18
C VAL A 9 10.07 -13.24 4.34
N LEU A 10 9.99 -13.72 5.58
CA LEU A 10 9.78 -15.14 5.88
C LEU A 10 8.41 -15.63 5.37
N MET A 11 7.37 -14.83 5.53
CA MET A 11 6.03 -15.13 5.03
C MET A 11 5.99 -15.20 3.50
N GLY A 12 6.62 -14.23 2.82
CA GLY A 12 6.75 -14.25 1.36
C GLY A 12 7.50 -15.49 0.87
N TRP A 13 8.59 -15.85 1.55
CA TRP A 13 9.34 -17.09 1.27
C TRP A 13 8.49 -18.34 1.47
N LEU A 14 7.72 -18.42 2.57
CA LEU A 14 6.84 -19.55 2.85
C LEU A 14 5.74 -19.70 1.79
N ILE A 15 5.09 -18.59 1.45
CA ILE A 15 4.00 -18.57 0.45
C ILE A 15 4.52 -18.98 -0.92
N LYS A 16 5.72 -18.52 -1.29
CA LYS A 16 6.38 -18.90 -2.55
C LYS A 16 6.64 -20.41 -2.61
N ASN A 17 7.25 -20.98 -1.58
CA ASN A 17 7.76 -22.36 -1.60
C ASN A 17 6.72 -23.44 -1.28
N LYS A 18 5.55 -23.09 -0.73
CA LYS A 18 4.47 -24.05 -0.46
C LYS A 18 3.28 -23.86 -1.39
N ASP A 19 2.69 -24.96 -1.84
CA ASP A 19 1.41 -24.93 -2.52
C ASP A 19 0.25 -25.07 -1.55
N TYR A 20 -0.79 -24.29 -1.81
CA TYR A 20 -1.93 -24.10 -0.94
C TYR A 20 -3.17 -24.60 -1.65
N THR A 21 -3.93 -25.46 -0.95
CA THR A 21 -5.23 -25.93 -1.44
C THR A 21 -6.21 -24.76 -1.60
N LYS A 22 -7.29 -24.97 -2.37
CA LYS A 22 -8.34 -23.95 -2.54
C LYS A 22 -8.93 -23.49 -1.19
N LYS A 23 -9.13 -24.42 -0.24
CA LYS A 23 -9.63 -24.12 1.10
C LYS A 23 -8.67 -23.22 1.90
N ALA A 24 -7.37 -23.56 1.89
CA ALA A 24 -6.35 -22.77 2.58
C ALA A 24 -6.26 -21.34 2.00
N ARG A 25 -6.32 -21.19 0.68
CA ARG A 25 -6.32 -19.88 0.03
C ARG A 25 -7.52 -19.03 0.43
N ILE A 26 -8.71 -19.61 0.45
CA ILE A 26 -9.92 -18.92 0.90
C ILE A 26 -9.76 -18.44 2.34
N LEU A 27 -9.23 -19.28 3.24
CA LEU A 27 -8.99 -18.91 4.63
C LEU A 27 -8.00 -17.74 4.75
N ILE A 28 -6.92 -17.74 3.96
CA ILE A 28 -5.94 -16.64 3.91
C ILE A 28 -6.59 -15.34 3.40
N TYR A 29 -7.45 -15.41 2.38
CA TYR A 29 -8.14 -14.22 1.88
C TYR A 29 -9.15 -13.68 2.89
N MET A 30 -9.90 -14.57 3.56
CA MET A 30 -10.82 -14.18 4.63
C MET A 30 -10.09 -13.53 5.80
N SER A 31 -8.92 -14.06 6.18
CA SER A 31 -8.11 -13.43 7.23
C SER A 31 -7.56 -12.07 6.81
N GLY A 32 -7.21 -11.88 5.54
CA GLY A 32 -6.84 -10.58 4.98
C GLY A 32 -7.98 -9.56 5.04
N VAL A 33 -9.20 -9.95 4.64
CA VAL A 33 -10.39 -9.08 4.74
C VAL A 33 -10.71 -8.74 6.20
N PHE A 34 -10.60 -9.72 7.10
CA PHE A 34 -10.74 -9.49 8.53
C PHE A 34 -9.68 -8.53 9.06
N GLY A 35 -8.42 -8.67 8.64
CA GLY A 35 -7.34 -7.74 8.97
C GLY A 35 -7.65 -6.31 8.53
N ALA A 36 -8.18 -6.12 7.32
CA ALA A 36 -8.61 -4.80 6.83
C ALA A 36 -9.75 -4.21 7.67
N ALA A 37 -10.73 -5.04 8.05
CA ALA A 37 -11.82 -4.62 8.93
C ALA A 37 -11.31 -4.23 10.33
N VAL A 38 -10.39 -5.01 10.90
CA VAL A 38 -9.76 -4.69 12.19
C VAL A 38 -8.94 -3.41 12.10
N MET A 39 -8.20 -3.19 11.01
CA MET A 39 -7.49 -1.93 10.81
C MET A 39 -8.44 -0.74 10.80
N PHE A 40 -9.52 -0.81 10.02
CA PHE A 40 -10.43 0.34 9.89
C PHE A 40 -11.30 0.54 11.14
N PHE A 41 -12.09 -0.46 11.53
CA PHE A 41 -13.02 -0.36 12.66
C PHE A 41 -12.31 -0.37 14.00
N GLY A 42 -11.24 -1.16 14.15
CA GLY A 42 -10.44 -1.20 15.36
C GLY A 42 -9.75 0.15 15.63
N THR A 43 -9.10 0.73 14.62
CA THR A 43 -8.52 2.08 14.76
C THR A 43 -9.58 3.12 15.07
N TYR A 44 -10.76 3.07 14.41
CA TYR A 44 -11.85 4.01 14.71
C TYR A 44 -12.29 3.94 16.18
N ILE A 45 -12.59 2.74 16.69
CA ILE A 45 -13.10 2.54 18.06
C ILE A 45 -12.05 2.94 19.11
N VAL A 46 -10.79 2.56 18.90
CA VAL A 46 -9.71 2.87 19.85
C VAL A 46 -9.39 4.35 19.83
N SER A 47 -9.35 4.97 18.65
CA SER A 47 -9.08 6.41 18.51
C SER A 47 -10.20 7.27 19.14
N GLU A 48 -11.46 6.87 18.96
CA GLU A 48 -12.61 7.55 19.58
C GLU A 48 -12.50 7.52 21.12
N LYS A 49 -12.16 6.37 21.70
CA LYS A 49 -11.96 6.21 23.14
C LYS A 49 -10.75 6.98 23.68
N ALA A 50 -9.68 7.06 22.89
CA ALA A 50 -8.44 7.73 23.29
C ALA A 50 -8.49 9.26 23.11
N GLY A 51 -9.49 9.78 22.39
CA GLY A 51 -9.59 11.22 22.04
C GLY A 51 -8.48 11.71 21.09
N LYS A 52 -7.70 10.78 20.52
CA LYS A 52 -6.59 11.03 19.59
C LYS A 52 -6.45 9.82 18.66
N LEU A 53 -5.81 10.01 17.51
CA LEU A 53 -5.52 8.92 16.59
C LEU A 53 -4.63 7.87 17.30
N ASP A 54 -5.09 6.63 17.31
CA ASP A 54 -4.35 5.46 17.80
C ASP A 54 -3.99 4.55 16.63
N ASP A 55 -2.69 4.35 16.41
CA ASP A 55 -2.11 3.68 15.25
C ASP A 55 -1.68 2.23 15.53
N ILE A 56 -2.11 1.62 16.65
CA ILE A 56 -1.71 0.26 17.03
C ILE A 56 -2.04 -0.78 15.94
N PHE A 57 -3.19 -0.66 15.27
CA PHE A 57 -3.56 -1.55 14.17
C PHE A 57 -2.92 -1.16 12.83
N MET A 58 -2.33 0.03 12.73
CA MET A 58 -1.67 0.53 11.53
C MET A 58 -0.17 0.19 11.50
N ASP A 59 0.42 -0.19 12.64
CA ASP A 59 1.82 -0.58 12.70
C ASP A 59 2.11 -1.83 11.84
N TYR A 60 3.33 -1.95 11.33
CA TYR A 60 3.71 -3.02 10.42
C TYR A 60 3.54 -4.41 11.02
N PRO A 61 4.02 -4.76 12.22
CA PRO A 61 3.78 -6.08 12.80
C PRO A 61 2.37 -6.26 13.38
N SER A 62 1.41 -5.37 13.08
CA SER A 62 0.07 -5.47 13.66
C SER A 62 -0.67 -6.74 13.22
N ILE A 63 -1.60 -7.17 14.06
CA ILE A 63 -2.52 -8.28 13.78
C ILE A 63 -3.43 -7.99 12.58
N ALA A 64 -3.54 -6.73 12.15
CA ALA A 64 -4.28 -6.34 10.97
C ALA A 64 -3.40 -6.43 9.70
N CYS A 65 -2.17 -5.91 9.74
CA CYS A 65 -1.25 -5.82 8.61
C CYS A 65 -0.75 -7.19 8.13
N ILE A 66 -0.40 -8.10 9.04
CA ILE A 66 0.19 -9.40 8.69
C ILE A 66 -0.77 -10.26 7.85
N PRO A 67 -2.05 -10.46 8.24
CA PRO A 67 -3.01 -11.21 7.43
C PRO A 67 -3.28 -10.56 6.06
N MET A 68 -3.32 -9.23 6.01
CA MET A 68 -3.51 -8.51 4.75
C MET A 68 -2.37 -8.76 3.77
N ALA A 69 -1.13 -8.67 4.23
CA ALA A 69 0.02 -8.98 3.39
C ALA A 69 0.05 -10.46 2.95
N ALA A 70 -0.32 -11.39 3.84
CA ALA A 70 -0.45 -12.81 3.50
C ALA A 70 -1.45 -13.01 2.34
N ALA A 71 -2.60 -12.33 2.40
CA ALA A 71 -3.62 -12.36 1.35
C ALA A 71 -3.10 -11.80 0.03
N VAL A 72 -2.40 -10.65 0.05
CA VAL A 72 -1.83 -10.03 -1.15
C VAL A 72 -0.75 -10.92 -1.77
N PHE A 73 0.17 -11.47 -0.98
CA PHE A 73 1.23 -12.37 -1.47
C PHE A 73 0.66 -13.67 -2.04
N THR A 74 -0.35 -14.23 -1.38
CA THR A 74 -1.04 -15.42 -1.88
C THR A 74 -1.76 -15.11 -3.20
N ALA A 75 -2.44 -13.96 -3.30
CA ALA A 75 -3.07 -13.52 -4.54
C ALA A 75 -2.03 -13.37 -5.65
N ALA A 76 -0.90 -12.72 -5.38
CA ALA A 76 0.17 -12.55 -6.35
C ALA A 76 0.74 -13.90 -6.87
N LYS A 77 0.82 -14.93 -6.01
CA LYS A 77 1.24 -16.28 -6.42
C LYS A 77 0.24 -16.97 -7.35
N TYR A 78 -1.07 -16.82 -7.10
CA TYR A 78 -2.11 -17.56 -7.82
C TYR A 78 -2.82 -16.79 -8.94
N ILE A 79 -2.55 -15.49 -9.09
CA ILE A 79 -3.03 -14.69 -10.22
C ILE A 79 -2.42 -15.24 -11.52
N LYS A 80 -3.29 -15.46 -12.52
CA LYS A 80 -2.86 -15.83 -13.87
C LYS A 80 -2.39 -14.58 -14.62
N TRP A 81 -1.13 -14.19 -14.39
CA TRP A 81 -0.52 -12.98 -14.96
C TRP A 81 -0.61 -12.91 -16.49
N GLU A 82 -0.56 -14.05 -17.19
CA GLU A 82 -0.70 -14.13 -18.65
C GLU A 82 -2.02 -13.51 -19.15
N ARG A 83 -3.13 -13.82 -18.48
CA ARG A 83 -4.46 -13.26 -18.80
C ARG A 83 -4.57 -11.78 -18.41
N LEU A 84 -3.83 -11.36 -17.38
CA LEU A 84 -3.77 -9.94 -17.04
C LEU A 84 -3.03 -9.15 -18.12
N PHE A 85 -1.94 -9.70 -18.65
CA PHE A 85 -1.14 -9.06 -19.70
C PHE A 85 -1.80 -9.02 -21.08
N THR A 86 -2.88 -9.80 -21.31
CA THR A 86 -3.70 -9.65 -22.52
C THR A 86 -4.63 -8.44 -22.43
N VAL A 87 -5.06 -8.04 -21.23
CA VAL A 87 -5.95 -6.88 -21.02
C VAL A 87 -5.15 -5.61 -20.80
N ILE A 88 -4.05 -5.71 -20.04
CA ILE A 88 -3.20 -4.58 -19.69
C ILE A 88 -1.86 -4.75 -20.39
N SER A 89 -1.47 -3.75 -21.19
CA SER A 89 -0.20 -3.79 -21.92
C SER A 89 1.00 -3.95 -20.96
N LYS A 90 1.91 -4.88 -21.28
CA LYS A 90 3.18 -5.04 -20.57
C LYS A 90 3.99 -3.74 -20.50
N LYS A 91 3.88 -2.89 -21.53
CA LYS A 91 4.54 -1.57 -21.57
C LYS A 91 3.98 -0.65 -20.47
N PHE A 92 2.65 -0.63 -20.31
CA PHE A 92 2.00 0.17 -19.26
C PHE A 92 2.41 -0.28 -17.85
N ILE A 93 2.43 -1.58 -17.59
CA ILE A 93 2.84 -2.12 -16.29
C ILE A 93 4.31 -1.82 -15.99
N ARG A 94 5.20 -1.94 -16.99
CA ARG A 94 6.60 -1.53 -16.86
C ARG A 94 6.74 -0.04 -16.56
N THR A 95 6.00 0.82 -17.26
CA THR A 95 6.00 2.25 -17.00
C THR A 95 5.52 2.54 -15.58
N LEU A 96 4.41 1.94 -15.14
CA LEU A 96 3.86 2.14 -13.80
C LEU A 96 4.84 1.66 -12.70
N SER A 97 5.44 0.49 -12.89
CA SER A 97 6.47 -0.03 -11.98
C SER A 97 7.70 0.89 -11.91
N SER A 98 8.07 1.51 -13.03
CA SER A 98 9.17 2.48 -13.08
C SER A 98 8.85 3.81 -12.39
N LEU A 99 7.56 4.07 -12.10
CA LEU A 99 7.14 5.27 -11.36
C LEU A 99 7.05 5.01 -9.86
N SER A 100 6.99 3.75 -9.41
CA SER A 100 6.77 3.41 -8.00
C SER A 100 7.84 3.98 -7.07
N LEU A 101 9.12 3.96 -7.48
CA LEU A 101 10.20 4.57 -6.71
C LEU A 101 10.07 6.09 -6.66
N GLY A 102 9.75 6.73 -7.79
CA GLY A 102 9.52 8.17 -7.83
C GLY A 102 8.35 8.58 -6.93
N ILE A 103 7.25 7.82 -6.95
CA ILE A 103 6.08 8.06 -6.10
C ILE A 103 6.49 7.96 -4.63
N TYR A 104 7.29 6.95 -4.28
CA TYR A 104 7.80 6.79 -2.93
C TYR A 104 8.69 7.96 -2.47
N VAL A 105 9.51 8.56 -3.33
CA VAL A 105 10.32 9.71 -2.91
C VAL A 105 9.48 10.99 -2.86
N THR A 106 8.59 11.18 -3.85
CA THR A 106 7.79 12.41 -3.98
C THR A 106 6.65 12.50 -2.97
N HIS A 107 6.13 11.38 -2.45
CA HIS A 107 4.97 11.43 -1.54
C HIS A 107 5.23 12.22 -0.26
N MET A 108 6.44 12.15 0.31
CA MET A 108 6.78 12.94 1.50
C MET A 108 6.68 14.45 1.22
N LEU A 109 7.11 14.89 0.04
CA LEU A 109 7.02 16.29 -0.38
C LEU A 109 5.57 16.71 -0.62
N VAL A 110 4.77 15.84 -1.26
CA VAL A 110 3.35 16.10 -1.53
C VAL A 110 2.56 16.19 -0.23
N LEU A 111 2.79 15.28 0.72
CA LEU A 111 2.15 15.33 2.04
C LEU A 111 2.54 16.60 2.80
N TYR A 112 3.82 17.00 2.76
CA TYR A 112 4.26 18.26 3.36
C TYR A 112 3.56 19.48 2.74
N ALA A 113 3.42 19.51 1.41
CA ALA A 113 2.71 20.58 0.72
C ALA A 113 1.22 20.61 1.09
N PHE A 114 0.58 19.45 1.21
CA PHE A 114 -0.81 19.34 1.65
C PHE A 114 -1.05 19.86 3.06
N CYS A 115 -0.13 19.61 4.00
CA CYS A 115 -0.21 20.19 5.34
C CYS A 115 -0.15 21.73 5.36
N LYS A 116 0.36 22.39 4.30
CA LYS A 116 0.43 23.85 4.19
C LYS A 116 -0.83 24.48 3.57
N VAL A 117 -1.70 23.68 2.95
CA VAL A 117 -2.91 24.17 2.29
C VAL A 117 -4.12 23.95 3.22
N ALA A 118 -4.58 25.02 3.87
CA ALA A 118 -5.64 25.00 4.87
C ALA A 118 -6.99 24.44 4.37
N VAL A 119 -7.24 24.50 3.05
CA VAL A 119 -8.49 24.04 2.40
C VAL A 119 -8.77 22.56 2.63
N PHE A 120 -7.74 21.74 2.91
CA PHE A 120 -7.91 20.30 3.11
C PHE A 120 -8.14 19.91 4.59
N ALA A 121 -8.08 20.85 5.52
CA ALA A 121 -8.18 20.58 6.96
C ALA A 121 -9.63 20.51 7.49
N GLU A 122 -10.62 20.97 6.71
CA GLU A 122 -11.98 21.23 7.24
C GLU A 122 -12.90 19.99 7.27
N HIS A 123 -12.58 18.90 6.56
CA HIS A 123 -13.40 17.67 6.57
C HIS A 123 -12.59 16.39 6.83
N PRO A 124 -12.63 15.84 8.06
CA PRO A 124 -11.81 14.69 8.49
C PRO A 124 -11.99 13.43 7.64
N VAL A 125 -13.22 13.18 7.19
CA VAL A 125 -13.57 12.00 6.38
C VAL A 125 -13.06 12.15 4.95
N TYR A 126 -13.18 13.34 4.37
CA TYR A 126 -12.70 13.61 3.01
C TYR A 126 -11.17 13.46 2.92
N TYR A 127 -10.47 13.98 3.93
CA TYR A 127 -9.02 13.88 4.03
C TYR A 127 -8.54 12.43 4.18
N SER A 128 -9.26 11.59 4.93
CA SER A 128 -8.81 10.22 5.20
C SER A 128 -9.12 9.24 4.06
N VAL A 129 -10.24 9.45 3.35
CA VAL A 129 -10.73 8.49 2.33
C VAL A 129 -10.28 8.86 0.93
N PHE A 130 -10.38 10.14 0.53
CA PHE A 130 -10.15 10.55 -0.87
C PHE A 130 -8.76 11.11 -1.10
N MET A 131 -8.18 11.80 -0.10
CA MET A 131 -6.87 12.43 -0.22
C MET A 131 -5.74 11.44 -0.57
N PRO A 132 -5.69 10.20 -0.06
CA PRO A 132 -4.63 9.26 -0.44
C PRO A 132 -4.60 8.97 -1.94
N PHE A 133 -5.77 8.88 -2.60
CA PHE A 133 -5.86 8.67 -4.05
C PHE A 133 -5.41 9.91 -4.82
N ILE A 134 -5.83 11.10 -4.39
CA ILE A 134 -5.42 12.37 -5.01
C ILE A 134 -3.91 12.58 -4.85
N ALA A 135 -3.37 12.34 -3.64
CA ALA A 135 -1.95 12.38 -3.36
C ALA A 135 -1.18 11.44 -4.28
N TYR A 136 -1.65 10.21 -4.44
CA TYR A 136 -1.02 9.22 -5.33
C TYR A 136 -0.99 9.70 -6.79
N ILE A 137 -2.09 10.25 -7.31
CA ILE A 137 -2.14 10.79 -8.68
C ILE A 137 -1.12 11.93 -8.85
N ILE A 138 -1.08 12.87 -7.89
CA ILE A 138 -0.12 13.98 -7.93
C ILE A 138 1.31 13.47 -7.86
N CYS A 139 1.61 12.51 -6.98
CA CYS A 139 2.92 11.88 -6.90
C CYS A 139 3.29 11.19 -8.20
N ALA A 140 2.36 10.50 -8.86
CA ALA A 140 2.59 9.83 -10.13
C ALA A 140 2.90 10.84 -11.25
N VAL A 141 2.15 11.95 -11.32
CA VAL A 141 2.40 13.04 -12.28
C VAL A 141 3.75 13.70 -12.02
N LEU A 142 4.04 14.06 -10.77
CA LEU A 142 5.33 14.64 -10.39
C LEU A 142 6.48 13.70 -10.71
N SER A 143 6.35 12.42 -10.38
CA SER A 143 7.36 11.40 -10.70
C SER A 143 7.60 11.30 -12.21
N PHE A 144 6.54 11.37 -13.02
CA PHE A 144 6.66 11.39 -14.47
C PHE A 144 7.37 12.65 -15.00
N VAL A 145 7.10 13.82 -14.41
CA VAL A 145 7.76 15.09 -14.76
C VAL A 145 9.23 15.09 -14.34
N VAL A 146 9.54 14.67 -13.10
CA VAL A 146 10.92 14.57 -12.59
C VAL A 146 11.76 13.63 -13.44
N LYS A 147 11.17 12.54 -13.95
CA LYS A 147 11.82 11.59 -14.85
C LYS A 147 12.22 12.20 -16.22
N LYS A 148 11.62 13.34 -16.61
CA LYS A 148 12.01 14.10 -17.80
C LYS A 148 13.17 15.07 -17.56
N ILE A 149 13.55 15.34 -16.30
CA ILE A 149 14.67 16.23 -15.98
C ILE A 149 15.98 15.41 -16.04
N PRO A 150 16.93 15.75 -16.93
CA PRO A 150 18.08 14.89 -17.25
C PRO A 150 19.02 14.61 -16.06
N ILE A 151 19.08 15.50 -15.07
CA ILE A 151 19.93 15.37 -13.86
C ILE A 151 19.30 14.39 -12.83
N LEU A 152 17.97 14.39 -12.71
CA LEU A 152 17.23 13.58 -11.72
C LEU A 152 16.87 12.18 -12.21
N LYS A 153 17.00 11.92 -13.51
CA LYS A 153 16.78 10.59 -14.11
C LYS A 153 17.70 9.49 -13.53
N TYR A 154 18.87 9.86 -12.99
CA TYR A 154 19.79 8.93 -12.35
C TYR A 154 19.37 8.54 -10.92
N ILE A 155 18.57 9.37 -10.24
CA ILE A 155 18.09 9.10 -8.87
C ILE A 155 16.79 8.28 -8.91
N MET A 156 16.01 8.41 -10.00
CA MET A 156 14.72 7.74 -10.19
C MET A 156 14.68 6.97 -11.53
N PRO A 157 15.21 5.72 -11.59
CA PRO A 157 15.17 4.87 -12.78
C PRO A 157 13.77 4.53 -13.29
#